data_AF-A0A7Y2EJR5-F1
#
_entry.id   AF-A0A7Y2EJR5-F1
#
_cell.length_a   1.000
_cell.length_b   1.000
_cell.length_c   1.000
_cell.angle_alpha   90.00
_cell.angle_beta   90.00
_cell.angle_gamma   90.00
#
_symmetry.space_group_name_H-M   'P 1'
#
loop_
_entity.id
_entity.type
_entity.pdbx_description
1 polymer ?
#
loop_
_entity_poly.entity_id
_entity_poly.type
_entity_poly.pdbx_seq_one_letter_code
_entity_poly.pdbx_strand_id
1 'polypeptide(L)'
;MKTYILFISFLITTLSSFGQIGIGTTTPQGALDMGSSSLGLVYPRVALTSAVSQSPVINPNGGALEIGTTVYNTATTTSGANDVHPGIYSWDGTRWLTQYYKKEYQKFEQTGGCQRTTIRESNSNPNPSDADNVAGLTNQTFTPTFSGTYRVEVRTNLGAGRIQDFTSGTESEISLATMEGAFFFTMSGTGVDIDPTSSLYDYTEGWSYTHSYSSENDIESPAVESYIVPHHGTLLYHLYLLAGNTYTFNVSNCMYTGHAYFIGNGDTGDGRGHIGHYVPCSVEFEYIGD
;
A
#
# COMPACT_ATOMS: atom_id res chain seq x y z
N MET A 1 -61.59 36.13 -48.25
CA MET A 1 -61.25 34.82 -47.65
C MET A 1 -59.84 34.29 -48.01
N LYS A 2 -59.10 34.86 -48.98
CA LYS A 2 -57.77 34.35 -49.37
C LYS A 2 -56.59 34.84 -48.51
N THR A 3 -56.73 35.95 -47.77
CA THR A 3 -55.64 36.54 -46.97
C THR A 3 -55.41 35.86 -45.62
N TYR A 4 -56.43 35.23 -45.03
CA TYR A 4 -56.31 34.55 -43.74
C TYR A 4 -55.68 33.15 -43.83
N ILE A 5 -55.68 32.55 -45.02
CA ILE A 5 -55.10 31.22 -45.26
C ILE A 5 -53.57 31.26 -45.18
N LEU A 6 -52.94 32.37 -45.61
CA LEU A 6 -51.49 32.56 -45.47
C LEU A 6 -51.05 32.74 -44.01
N PHE A 7 -51.88 33.36 -43.17
CA PHE A 7 -51.55 33.58 -41.75
C PHE A 7 -51.64 32.28 -40.93
N ILE A 8 -52.56 31.38 -41.30
CA ILE A 8 -52.71 30.06 -40.66
C ILE A 8 -51.57 29.12 -41.08
N SER A 9 -51.06 29.25 -42.31
CA SER A 9 -49.90 28.47 -42.79
C SER A 9 -48.59 28.84 -42.10
N PHE A 10 -48.44 30.07 -41.61
CA PHE A 10 -47.24 30.53 -40.89
C PHE A 10 -47.27 30.20 -39.38
N LEU A 11 -48.45 29.83 -38.85
CA LEU A 11 -48.61 29.49 -37.42
C LEU A 11 -48.28 28.02 -37.11
N ILE A 12 -48.08 27.17 -38.13
CA ILE A 12 -47.79 25.74 -38.00
C ILE A 12 -46.26 25.46 -37.87
N THR A 13 -45.40 26.46 -38.03
CA THR A 13 -43.93 26.27 -38.04
C THR A 13 -43.26 26.39 -36.66
N THR A 14 -44.00 26.44 -35.55
CA THR A 14 -43.44 26.52 -34.18
C THR A 14 -43.55 25.22 -33.39
N LEU A 15 -43.77 24.09 -34.05
CA LEU A 15 -43.65 22.78 -33.40
C LEU A 15 -42.18 22.53 -33.06
N SER A 16 -41.79 22.86 -31.83
CA SER A 16 -40.53 22.46 -31.22
C SER A 16 -40.43 20.92 -31.28
N SER A 17 -39.72 20.39 -32.27
CA SER A 17 -39.40 18.97 -32.29
C SER A 17 -38.33 18.70 -31.24
N PHE A 18 -38.68 18.00 -30.17
CA PHE A 18 -37.68 17.49 -29.23
C PHE A 18 -36.83 16.44 -29.96
N GLY A 19 -35.53 16.68 -30.03
CA GLY A 19 -34.57 15.88 -30.81
C GLY A 19 -33.88 14.80 -30.00
N GLN A 20 -34.57 14.14 -29.06
CA GLN A 20 -33.98 13.03 -28.33
C GLN A 20 -33.66 11.87 -29.28
N ILE A 21 -32.46 11.33 -29.17
CA ILE A 21 -31.95 10.26 -30.03
C ILE A 21 -32.17 8.93 -29.31
N GLY A 22 -33.17 8.19 -29.76
CA GLY A 22 -33.34 6.78 -29.38
C GLY A 22 -32.62 5.88 -30.39
N ILE A 23 -31.64 5.09 -29.94
CA ILE A 23 -30.99 4.05 -30.75
C ILE A 23 -31.52 2.70 -30.27
N GLY A 24 -32.35 2.03 -31.08
CA GLY A 24 -32.97 0.76 -30.67
C GLY A 24 -34.15 0.90 -29.68
N THR A 25 -34.64 2.12 -29.43
CA THR A 25 -35.85 2.40 -28.64
C THR A 25 -36.67 3.53 -29.28
N THR A 26 -38.00 3.43 -29.21
CA THR A 26 -38.94 4.46 -29.69
C THR A 26 -39.43 5.38 -28.57
N THR A 27 -39.11 5.07 -27.32
CA THR A 27 -39.49 5.86 -26.13
C THR A 27 -38.24 6.18 -25.29
N PRO A 28 -37.30 6.95 -25.85
CA PRO A 28 -36.06 7.31 -25.15
C PRO A 28 -36.32 8.04 -23.83
N GLN A 29 -35.58 7.68 -22.78
CA GLN A 29 -35.70 8.23 -21.43
C GLN A 29 -34.72 9.40 -21.14
N GLY A 30 -33.92 9.79 -22.13
CA GLY A 30 -32.96 10.89 -22.04
C GLY A 30 -32.66 11.47 -23.42
N ALA A 31 -31.76 12.46 -23.49
CA ALA A 31 -31.36 13.08 -24.76
C ALA A 31 -30.71 12.09 -25.74
N LEU A 32 -30.00 11.09 -25.21
CA LEU A 32 -29.55 9.88 -25.90
C LEU A 32 -29.95 8.68 -25.06
N ASP A 33 -30.65 7.73 -25.66
CA ASP A 33 -31.02 6.46 -25.02
C ASP A 33 -30.76 5.30 -25.98
N MET A 34 -30.06 4.27 -25.48
CA MET A 34 -29.71 3.09 -26.27
C MET A 34 -30.43 1.85 -25.74
N GLY A 35 -31.42 1.40 -26.49
CA GLY A 35 -32.14 0.15 -26.21
C GLY A 35 -31.40 -1.05 -26.81
N SER A 36 -30.59 -1.74 -26.00
CA SER A 36 -30.01 -3.04 -26.39
C SER A 36 -29.81 -3.96 -25.19
N SER A 37 -30.07 -5.26 -25.39
CA SER A 37 -29.80 -6.31 -24.40
C SER A 37 -28.48 -7.05 -24.64
N SER A 38 -27.79 -6.78 -25.75
CA SER A 38 -26.59 -7.54 -26.18
C SER A 38 -25.46 -6.69 -26.77
N LEU A 39 -25.70 -5.41 -27.05
CA LEU A 39 -24.71 -4.50 -27.62
C LEU A 39 -24.30 -3.43 -26.59
N GLY A 40 -23.02 -3.08 -26.58
CA GLY A 40 -22.47 -2.03 -25.72
C GLY A 40 -22.25 -0.70 -26.45
N LEU A 41 -21.89 0.33 -25.68
CA LEU A 41 -21.41 1.62 -26.19
C LEU A 41 -19.89 1.58 -26.37
N VAL A 42 -19.41 1.82 -27.59
CA VAL A 42 -17.97 2.04 -27.84
C VAL A 42 -17.70 3.53 -27.83
N TYR A 43 -17.05 4.01 -26.78
CA TYR A 43 -16.58 5.40 -26.72
C TYR A 43 -15.48 5.65 -27.77
N PRO A 44 -15.33 6.91 -28.25
CA PRO A 44 -14.20 7.30 -29.07
C PRO A 44 -12.87 6.90 -28.38
N ARG A 45 -12.03 6.15 -29.11
CA ARG A 45 -10.73 5.69 -28.62
C ARG A 45 -9.68 6.73 -28.93
N VAL A 46 -9.00 7.23 -27.90
CA VAL A 46 -7.96 8.25 -28.03
C VAL A 46 -6.74 7.84 -27.23
N ALA A 47 -5.56 8.32 -27.62
CA ALA A 47 -4.33 8.17 -26.84
C ALA A 47 -4.10 9.48 -26.10
N LEU A 48 -4.56 9.58 -24.85
CA LEU A 48 -4.30 10.75 -24.02
C LEU A 48 -2.80 10.80 -23.68
N THR A 49 -2.26 12.01 -23.55
CA THR A 49 -0.85 12.21 -23.19
C THR A 49 -0.67 12.61 -21.73
N SER A 50 -1.73 13.06 -21.07
CA SER A 50 -1.75 13.48 -19.66
C SER A 50 -3.19 13.70 -19.20
N ALA A 51 -3.45 13.49 -17.91
CA ALA A 51 -4.76 13.77 -17.32
C ALA A 51 -5.13 15.26 -17.37
N VAL A 52 -4.18 16.19 -17.52
CA VAL A 52 -4.47 17.64 -17.56
C VAL A 52 -4.42 18.24 -18.98
N SER A 53 -4.25 17.42 -20.01
CA SER A 53 -4.18 17.87 -21.41
C SER A 53 -5.46 17.51 -22.16
N GLN A 54 -6.13 18.50 -22.76
CA GLN A 54 -7.30 18.25 -23.63
C GLN A 54 -6.91 17.45 -24.89
N SER A 55 -5.75 17.75 -25.47
CA SER A 55 -5.24 17.08 -26.66
C SER A 55 -5.04 15.57 -26.40
N PRO A 56 -5.41 14.68 -27.35
CA PRO A 56 -5.79 14.95 -28.74
C PRO A 56 -7.30 15.20 -28.96
N VAL A 57 -8.10 15.28 -27.90
CA VAL A 57 -9.55 15.51 -28.03
C VAL A 57 -9.81 16.99 -28.30
N ILE A 58 -10.62 17.27 -29.33
CA ILE A 58 -10.93 18.62 -29.78
C ILE A 58 -12.42 18.92 -29.67
N ASN A 59 -12.76 20.17 -29.39
CA ASN A 59 -14.12 20.66 -29.57
C ASN A 59 -14.35 20.94 -31.07
N PRO A 60 -15.33 20.30 -31.73
CA PRO A 60 -15.57 20.49 -33.17
C PRO A 60 -15.98 21.93 -33.53
N ASN A 61 -16.52 22.69 -32.58
CA ASN A 61 -16.87 24.10 -32.76
C ASN A 61 -15.70 25.05 -32.43
N GLY A 62 -14.51 24.51 -32.12
CA GLY A 62 -13.37 25.26 -31.59
C GLY A 62 -13.51 25.63 -30.11
N GLY A 63 -12.46 26.20 -29.53
CA GLY A 63 -12.43 26.59 -28.11
C GLY A 63 -12.11 25.43 -27.16
N ALA A 64 -12.44 25.61 -25.88
CA ALA A 64 -12.19 24.63 -24.83
C ALA A 64 -13.10 23.40 -24.98
N LEU A 65 -12.62 22.26 -24.50
CA LEU A 65 -13.42 21.04 -24.45
C LEU A 65 -14.56 21.18 -23.43
N GLU A 66 -15.76 20.77 -23.82
CA GLU A 66 -16.94 20.81 -22.95
C GLU A 66 -16.81 19.85 -21.78
N ILE A 67 -17.25 20.29 -20.59
CA ILE A 67 -17.30 19.46 -19.38
C ILE A 67 -18.26 18.28 -19.63
N GLY A 68 -17.84 17.08 -19.22
CA GLY A 68 -18.56 15.84 -19.45
C GLY A 68 -18.19 15.13 -20.76
N THR A 69 -17.32 15.70 -21.60
CA THR A 69 -16.76 14.98 -22.76
C THR A 69 -16.13 13.68 -22.30
N THR A 70 -16.55 12.55 -22.87
CA THR A 70 -16.15 11.21 -22.41
C THR A 70 -15.52 10.41 -23.54
N VAL A 71 -14.36 9.81 -23.28
CA VAL A 71 -13.56 9.04 -24.23
C VAL A 71 -13.01 7.77 -23.59
N TYR A 72 -12.61 6.79 -24.40
CA TYR A 72 -11.79 5.68 -23.95
C TYR A 72 -10.32 5.98 -24.24
N ASN A 73 -9.52 6.16 -23.19
CA ASN A 73 -8.08 6.28 -23.31
C ASN A 73 -7.45 4.91 -23.62
N THR A 74 -6.49 4.90 -24.53
CA THR A 74 -5.72 3.71 -24.95
C THR A 74 -4.26 3.77 -24.54
N ALA A 75 -3.78 4.92 -24.08
CA ALA A 75 -2.39 5.13 -23.73
C ALA A 75 -2.12 4.81 -22.25
N THR A 76 -0.91 4.34 -21.97
CA THR A 76 -0.31 4.38 -20.63
C THR A 76 0.81 5.41 -20.65
N THR A 77 0.84 6.30 -19.68
CA THR A 77 1.98 7.22 -19.45
C THR A 77 2.63 6.91 -18.11
N THR A 78 3.92 7.22 -18.00
CA THR A 78 4.75 6.94 -16.81
C THR A 78 5.61 8.15 -16.44
N SER A 79 5.05 9.34 -16.63
CA SER A 79 5.70 10.63 -16.36
C SER A 79 5.55 11.10 -14.91
N GLY A 80 4.81 10.35 -14.08
CA GLY A 80 4.51 10.66 -12.69
C GLY A 80 3.13 11.31 -12.56
N ALA A 81 3.09 12.51 -11.98
CA ALA A 81 1.83 13.20 -11.73
C ALA A 81 1.06 13.43 -13.03
N ASN A 82 -0.24 13.10 -13.02
CA ASN A 82 -1.16 13.17 -14.15
C ASN A 82 -1.05 12.02 -15.17
N ASP A 83 -0.49 10.89 -14.77
CA ASP A 83 -0.42 9.72 -15.65
C ASP A 83 -1.81 9.15 -15.99
N VAL A 84 -1.97 8.78 -17.26
CA VAL A 84 -3.17 8.16 -17.81
C VAL A 84 -2.92 6.67 -18.05
N HIS A 85 -3.96 5.87 -17.90
CA HIS A 85 -3.96 4.43 -18.09
C HIS A 85 -5.17 4.05 -18.96
N PRO A 86 -5.17 2.89 -19.64
CA PRO A 86 -6.31 2.49 -20.45
C PRO A 86 -7.62 2.44 -19.64
N GLY A 87 -8.66 3.10 -20.14
CA GLY A 87 -9.93 3.19 -19.43
C GLY A 87 -10.83 4.34 -19.90
N ILE A 88 -12.02 4.46 -19.32
CA ILE A 88 -12.96 5.53 -19.63
C ILE A 88 -12.59 6.78 -18.83
N TYR A 89 -12.53 7.92 -19.51
CA TYR A 89 -12.26 9.23 -18.91
C TYR A 89 -13.34 10.23 -19.28
N SER A 90 -13.69 11.09 -18.33
CA SER A 90 -14.57 12.23 -18.54
C SER A 90 -13.86 13.52 -18.17
N TRP A 91 -13.94 14.54 -19.03
CA TRP A 91 -13.33 15.85 -18.80
C TRP A 91 -14.14 16.64 -17.77
N ASP A 92 -13.50 17.15 -16.72
CA ASP A 92 -14.16 17.95 -15.68
C ASP A 92 -14.08 19.48 -15.91
N GLY A 93 -13.41 19.89 -16.99
CA GLY A 93 -13.08 21.30 -17.28
C GLY A 93 -11.61 21.63 -17.10
N THR A 94 -10.90 20.84 -16.28
CA THR A 94 -9.48 21.03 -15.93
C THR A 94 -8.64 19.78 -16.11
N ARG A 95 -9.23 18.60 -15.93
CA ARG A 95 -8.58 17.30 -16.04
C ARG A 95 -9.54 16.19 -16.48
N TRP A 96 -8.96 15.15 -17.04
CA TRP A 96 -9.58 13.88 -17.34
C TRP A 96 -9.70 13.05 -16.07
N LEU A 97 -10.93 12.76 -15.65
CA LEU A 97 -11.23 11.91 -14.51
C LEU A 97 -11.53 10.49 -14.97
N THR A 98 -10.80 9.52 -14.41
CA THR A 98 -11.07 8.10 -14.62
C THR A 98 -12.47 7.74 -14.11
N GLN A 99 -13.26 7.05 -14.93
CA GLN A 99 -14.57 6.52 -14.53
C GLN A 99 -14.45 5.09 -13.95
N TYR A 100 -13.35 4.85 -13.23
CA TYR A 100 -13.07 3.63 -12.49
C TYR A 100 -12.10 3.96 -11.34
N TYR A 101 -12.07 3.11 -10.31
CA TYR A 101 -11.12 3.26 -9.20
C TYR A 101 -9.78 2.66 -9.60
N LYS A 102 -8.70 3.47 -9.53
CA LYS A 102 -7.34 2.96 -9.48
C LYS A 102 -7.15 2.27 -8.13
N LYS A 103 -6.87 0.97 -8.13
CA LYS A 103 -6.62 0.17 -6.93
C LYS A 103 -5.45 -0.78 -7.21
N GLU A 104 -4.51 -0.79 -6.31
CA GLU A 104 -3.42 -1.75 -6.31
C GLU A 104 -3.07 -2.09 -4.86
N TYR A 105 -2.93 -3.38 -4.60
CA TYR A 105 -2.54 -3.90 -3.30
C TYR A 105 -1.61 -5.08 -3.51
N GLN A 106 -0.48 -5.09 -2.81
CA GLN A 106 0.43 -6.22 -2.78
C GLN A 106 1.00 -6.42 -1.38
N LYS A 107 0.90 -7.66 -0.88
CA LYS A 107 1.44 -8.07 0.41
C LYS A 107 2.57 -9.06 0.20
N PHE A 108 3.67 -8.82 0.91
CA PHE A 108 4.79 -9.73 1.05
C PHE A 108 4.82 -10.23 2.49
N GLU A 109 4.94 -11.53 2.68
CA GLU A 109 4.93 -12.15 4.01
C GLU A 109 6.23 -12.90 4.26
N GLN A 110 6.63 -12.90 5.53
CA GLN A 110 7.70 -13.74 6.02
C GLN A 110 7.42 -15.21 5.71
N THR A 111 8.43 -15.91 5.20
CA THR A 111 8.35 -17.36 4.91
C THR A 111 8.80 -18.19 6.11
N GLY A 112 8.26 -19.40 6.25
CA GLY A 112 8.64 -20.37 7.28
C GLY A 112 7.98 -20.14 8.64
N GLY A 113 7.66 -18.89 8.99
CA GLY A 113 7.04 -18.52 10.27
C GLY A 113 7.96 -18.78 11.46
N CYS A 114 7.80 -18.01 12.55
CA CYS A 114 8.55 -18.19 13.80
C CYS A 114 10.08 -18.36 13.59
N GLN A 115 10.69 -17.41 12.88
CA GLN A 115 12.13 -17.39 12.70
C GLN A 115 12.83 -17.17 14.04
N ARG A 116 13.90 -17.93 14.29
CA ARG A 116 14.71 -17.77 15.51
C ARG A 116 15.72 -16.63 15.31
N THR A 117 15.79 -15.70 16.25
CA THR A 117 16.79 -14.61 16.29
C THR A 117 17.69 -14.75 17.51
N THR A 118 18.90 -14.21 17.42
CA THR A 118 19.98 -14.36 18.42
C THR A 118 20.43 -12.98 18.91
N ILE A 119 21.10 -12.91 20.07
CA ILE A 119 21.49 -11.65 20.69
C ILE A 119 22.90 -11.27 20.23
N ARG A 120 23.05 -10.10 19.61
CA ARG A 120 24.36 -9.52 19.22
C ARG A 120 24.95 -8.71 20.37
N GLU A 121 25.44 -9.39 21.41
CA GLU A 121 25.98 -8.77 22.62
C GLU A 121 27.20 -7.85 22.38
N SER A 122 27.93 -8.06 21.28
CA SER A 122 29.09 -7.25 20.92
C SER A 122 28.70 -5.81 20.52
N ASN A 123 27.44 -5.57 20.22
CA ASN A 123 26.95 -4.27 19.80
C ASN A 123 26.35 -3.53 21.02
N SER A 124 26.79 -2.29 21.25
CA SER A 124 26.21 -1.44 22.31
C SER A 124 24.77 -1.01 22.02
N ASN A 125 24.35 -1.13 20.75
CA ASN A 125 23.06 -0.71 20.21
C ASN A 125 22.70 -1.68 19.06
N PRO A 126 21.42 -1.82 18.67
CA PRO A 126 21.07 -2.56 17.45
C PRO A 126 21.86 -2.03 16.25
N ASN A 127 22.39 -2.88 15.39
CA ASN A 127 23.22 -2.46 14.26
C ASN A 127 22.62 -2.98 12.95
N PRO A 128 22.12 -2.11 12.04
CA PRO A 128 21.58 -2.54 10.75
C PRO A 128 22.60 -3.26 9.86
N SER A 129 23.90 -3.00 10.05
CA SER A 129 24.99 -3.67 9.31
C SER A 129 25.35 -5.06 9.85
N ASP A 130 24.80 -5.45 11.00
CA ASP A 130 24.99 -6.73 11.68
C ASP A 130 23.64 -7.35 12.06
N ALA A 131 22.67 -7.23 11.15
CA ALA A 131 21.30 -7.70 11.33
C ALA A 131 21.06 -9.01 10.57
N ASP A 132 20.20 -9.87 11.13
CA ASP A 132 19.70 -11.06 10.47
C ASP A 132 18.51 -10.69 9.58
N ASN A 133 18.51 -11.20 8.35
CA ASN A 133 17.40 -11.02 7.41
C ASN A 133 16.14 -11.73 7.92
N VAL A 134 14.97 -11.09 7.77
CA VAL A 134 13.69 -11.76 7.98
C VAL A 134 13.36 -12.59 6.74
N ALA A 135 13.27 -13.91 6.91
CA ALA A 135 13.10 -14.87 5.84
C ALA A 135 11.89 -14.54 4.96
N GLY A 136 12.05 -14.49 3.65
CA GLY A 136 10.98 -14.15 2.70
C GLY A 136 10.79 -12.65 2.48
N LEU A 137 11.41 -11.79 3.28
CA LEU A 137 11.35 -10.33 3.17
C LEU A 137 12.73 -9.73 2.84
N THR A 138 13.51 -10.40 2.01
CA THR A 138 14.87 -9.99 1.61
C THR A 138 14.96 -9.95 0.09
N ASN A 139 15.55 -8.88 -0.45
CA ASN A 139 15.66 -8.57 -1.88
C ASN A 139 14.31 -8.70 -2.60
N GLN A 140 13.23 -8.32 -1.91
CA GLN A 140 11.90 -8.31 -2.50
C GLN A 140 11.74 -7.07 -3.36
N THR A 141 10.93 -7.18 -4.41
CA THR A 141 10.71 -6.10 -5.36
C THR A 141 9.24 -5.79 -5.50
N PHE A 142 8.90 -4.50 -5.48
CA PHE A 142 7.59 -3.98 -5.83
C PHE A 142 7.70 -3.12 -7.08
N THR A 143 6.80 -3.31 -8.05
CA THR A 143 6.75 -2.50 -9.28
C THR A 143 5.32 -1.95 -9.41
N PRO A 144 5.10 -0.65 -9.14
CA PRO A 144 3.77 -0.05 -9.16
C PRO A 144 3.14 -0.12 -10.54
N THR A 145 1.85 -0.43 -10.59
CA THR A 145 1.04 -0.31 -11.80
C THR A 145 0.70 1.16 -12.08
N PHE A 146 0.50 1.96 -11.03
CA PHE A 146 0.13 3.38 -11.14
C PHE A 146 1.22 4.27 -10.54
N SER A 147 1.45 5.43 -11.16
CA SER A 147 2.17 6.51 -10.48
C SER A 147 1.23 7.11 -9.43
N GLY A 148 1.76 7.42 -8.25
CA GLY A 148 0.99 8.02 -7.16
C GLY A 148 1.52 7.68 -5.78
N THR A 149 0.78 8.09 -4.76
CA THR A 149 1.09 7.80 -3.37
C THR A 149 0.66 6.38 -3.01
N TYR A 150 1.60 5.61 -2.50
CA TYR A 150 1.39 4.31 -1.89
C TYR A 150 1.56 4.41 -0.38
N ARG A 151 0.62 3.82 0.34
CA ARG A 151 0.77 3.48 1.75
C ARG A 151 1.59 2.19 1.84
N VAL A 152 2.79 2.29 2.40
CA VAL A 152 3.68 1.15 2.64
C VAL A 152 3.69 0.85 4.12
N GLU A 153 3.11 -0.28 4.51
CA GLU A 153 2.99 -0.69 5.91
C GLU A 153 3.89 -1.90 6.19
N VAL A 154 4.84 -1.72 7.11
CA VAL A 154 5.76 -2.78 7.56
C VAL A 154 5.30 -3.24 8.93
N ARG A 155 4.84 -4.48 9.02
CA ARG A 155 4.38 -5.11 10.27
C ARG A 155 5.41 -6.12 10.73
N THR A 156 5.83 -5.99 11.97
CA THR A 156 6.81 -6.89 12.60
C THR A 156 6.29 -7.38 13.93
N ASN A 157 6.82 -8.50 14.40
CA ASN A 157 6.64 -8.92 15.78
C ASN A 157 7.84 -9.70 16.30
N LEU A 158 8.09 -9.53 17.60
CA LEU A 158 9.16 -10.19 18.34
C LEU A 158 8.58 -10.83 19.61
N GLY A 159 8.81 -12.13 19.79
CA GLY A 159 8.68 -12.81 21.07
C GLY A 159 10.06 -13.10 21.66
N ALA A 160 10.27 -12.80 22.93
CA ALA A 160 11.49 -13.18 23.63
C ALA A 160 11.57 -14.69 23.83
N GLY A 161 12.80 -15.21 23.96
CA GLY A 161 13.05 -16.62 24.22
C GLY A 161 12.87 -17.00 25.68
N ARG A 162 13.07 -18.27 26.01
CA ARG A 162 12.97 -18.74 27.39
C ARG A 162 14.13 -18.21 28.26
N ILE A 163 13.80 -17.72 29.44
CA ILE A 163 14.78 -17.27 30.43
C ILE A 163 15.27 -18.43 31.30
N GLN A 164 16.41 -18.24 31.95
CA GLN A 164 16.80 -19.07 33.09
C GLN A 164 16.27 -18.44 34.37
N ASP A 165 15.95 -19.25 35.38
CA ASP A 165 15.75 -18.74 36.73
C ASP A 165 17.07 -18.13 37.24
N PHE A 166 16.99 -16.84 37.58
CA PHE A 166 18.10 -16.08 38.15
C PHE A 166 17.72 -15.43 39.50
N THR A 167 16.55 -15.80 40.03
CA THR A 167 16.16 -15.44 41.39
C THR A 167 16.52 -16.58 42.34
N SER A 168 17.28 -16.28 43.39
CA SER A 168 17.67 -17.29 44.37
C SER A 168 17.22 -16.88 45.77
N GLY A 169 16.25 -17.59 46.34
CA GLY A 169 15.87 -17.48 47.75
C GLY A 169 14.41 -17.10 48.00
N THR A 170 14.03 -17.03 49.28
CA THR A 170 12.64 -16.86 49.74
C THR A 170 12.02 -15.47 49.49
N GLU A 171 12.76 -14.54 48.90
CA GLU A 171 12.32 -13.14 48.72
C GLU A 171 11.99 -12.78 47.26
N SER A 172 12.31 -13.64 46.30
CA SER A 172 11.96 -13.43 44.89
C SER A 172 11.83 -14.80 44.21
N GLU A 173 10.61 -15.11 43.82
CA GLU A 173 10.23 -16.36 43.13
C GLU A 173 9.81 -16.04 41.68
N ILE A 174 10.12 -14.82 41.19
CA ILE A 174 9.73 -14.34 39.86
C ILE A 174 10.95 -13.75 39.16
N SER A 175 11.43 -14.45 38.13
CA SER A 175 12.41 -13.95 37.19
C SER A 175 11.70 -13.23 36.04
N LEU A 176 12.20 -12.05 35.64
CA LEU A 176 11.69 -11.27 34.49
C LEU A 176 12.85 -10.66 33.71
N ALA A 177 12.95 -10.99 32.43
CA ALA A 177 13.95 -10.40 31.53
C ALA A 177 13.32 -9.86 30.25
N THR A 178 14.03 -8.94 29.61
CA THR A 178 13.66 -8.34 28.32
C THR A 178 14.70 -8.71 27.27
N MET A 179 14.23 -9.08 26.08
CA MET A 179 15.03 -9.17 24.88
C MET A 179 14.71 -7.94 24.03
N GLU A 180 15.73 -7.15 23.72
CA GLU A 180 15.55 -5.86 23.05
C GLU A 180 16.37 -5.78 21.76
N GLY A 181 15.87 -4.98 20.83
CA GLY A 181 16.67 -4.37 19.77
C GLY A 181 15.81 -3.70 18.73
N ALA A 182 16.06 -3.96 17.45
CA ALA A 182 15.32 -3.28 16.39
C ALA A 182 15.07 -4.19 15.17
N PHE A 183 13.97 -3.91 14.49
CA PHE A 183 13.79 -4.24 13.08
C PHE A 183 14.27 -3.08 12.21
N PHE A 184 14.73 -3.41 11.02
CA PHE A 184 15.16 -2.44 10.02
C PHE A 184 14.44 -2.70 8.71
N PHE A 185 13.83 -1.66 8.16
CA PHE A 185 13.25 -1.67 6.83
C PHE A 185 14.13 -0.85 5.89
N THR A 186 14.62 -1.47 4.82
CA THR A 186 15.31 -0.73 3.75
C THR A 186 14.42 -0.70 2.54
N MET A 187 14.37 0.41 1.81
CA MET A 187 13.72 0.46 0.49
C MET A 187 14.46 1.43 -0.41
N SER A 188 14.76 1.00 -1.63
CA SER A 188 15.44 1.83 -2.63
C SER A 188 14.78 1.71 -3.99
N GLY A 189 14.79 2.82 -4.73
CA GLY A 189 14.28 2.92 -6.09
C GLY A 189 14.23 4.37 -6.54
N THR A 190 13.64 4.63 -7.71
CA THR A 190 13.54 6.00 -8.24
C THR A 190 12.80 6.91 -7.27
N GLY A 191 13.52 7.88 -6.68
CA GLY A 191 12.97 8.87 -5.74
C GLY A 191 12.71 8.35 -4.32
N VAL A 192 13.12 7.13 -3.99
CA VAL A 192 12.96 6.53 -2.66
C VAL A 192 14.30 5.98 -2.18
N ASP A 193 14.71 6.40 -1.00
CA ASP A 193 15.89 5.90 -0.28
C ASP A 193 15.55 5.88 1.21
N ILE A 194 15.31 4.69 1.76
CA ILE A 194 15.11 4.45 3.18
C ILE A 194 16.29 3.60 3.62
N ASP A 195 17.20 4.21 4.37
CA ASP A 195 18.46 3.60 4.77
C ASP A 195 18.69 3.71 6.29
N PRO A 196 18.49 2.62 7.05
CA PRO A 196 18.67 2.61 8.50
C PRO A 196 20.13 2.79 8.93
N THR A 197 21.10 2.72 8.00
CA THR A 197 22.50 3.06 8.32
C THR A 197 22.76 4.56 8.32
N SER A 198 21.85 5.37 7.75
CA SER A 198 22.02 6.83 7.63
C SER A 198 21.86 7.56 8.96
N SER A 199 20.94 7.10 9.82
CA SER A 199 20.59 7.74 11.09
C SER A 199 20.14 6.70 12.11
N LEU A 200 20.69 6.75 13.33
CA LEU A 200 20.33 5.83 14.41
C LEU A 200 18.97 6.18 15.00
N TYR A 201 18.13 5.17 15.25
CA TYR A 201 16.80 5.30 15.86
C TYR A 201 15.81 6.18 15.09
N ASP A 202 15.98 6.29 13.78
CA ASP A 202 15.13 7.11 12.94
C ASP A 202 14.08 6.25 12.21
N TYR A 203 12.83 6.39 12.63
CA TYR A 203 11.70 5.66 12.04
C TYR A 203 11.44 6.03 10.58
N THR A 204 11.85 7.24 10.15
CA THR A 204 11.73 7.66 8.75
C THR A 204 12.77 6.98 7.87
N GLU A 205 13.91 6.62 8.45
CA GLU A 205 15.00 5.87 7.83
C GLU A 205 14.93 4.36 8.12
N GLY A 206 13.76 3.84 8.48
CA GLY A 206 13.55 2.40 8.55
C GLY A 206 13.84 1.74 9.89
N TRP A 207 14.21 2.48 10.94
CA TRP A 207 14.35 1.91 12.28
C TRP A 207 13.01 1.58 12.91
N SER A 208 12.90 0.45 13.58
CA SER A 208 11.78 0.12 14.46
C SER A 208 12.28 -0.55 15.73
N TYR A 209 12.38 0.20 16.82
CA TYR A 209 12.71 -0.36 18.12
C TYR A 209 11.67 -1.39 18.56
N THR A 210 12.14 -2.49 19.15
CA THR A 210 11.28 -3.56 19.65
C THR A 210 11.87 -4.20 20.90
N HIS A 211 11.00 -4.73 21.74
CA HIS A 211 11.36 -5.52 22.91
C HIS A 211 10.27 -6.55 23.19
N SER A 212 10.61 -7.64 23.86
CA SER A 212 9.63 -8.57 24.39
C SER A 212 10.13 -9.13 25.72
N TYR A 213 9.18 -9.45 26.59
CA TYR A 213 9.47 -9.92 27.94
C TYR A 213 9.33 -11.44 28.02
N SER A 214 10.10 -12.02 28.94
CA SER A 214 9.91 -13.38 29.38
C SER A 214 10.01 -13.46 30.89
N SER A 215 9.15 -14.29 31.48
CA SER A 215 9.05 -14.44 32.92
C SER A 215 8.93 -15.90 33.33
N GLU A 216 9.43 -16.20 34.51
CA GLU A 216 9.34 -17.49 35.17
C GLU A 216 8.92 -17.24 36.61
N ASN A 217 7.97 -18.03 37.11
CA ASN A 217 7.40 -17.90 38.45
C ASN A 217 7.42 -19.26 39.15
N ASP A 218 8.24 -19.36 40.19
CA ASP A 218 8.50 -20.56 40.99
C ASP A 218 7.60 -20.68 42.23
N ILE A 219 6.70 -19.71 42.48
CA ILE A 219 5.68 -19.81 43.54
C ILE A 219 4.75 -21.01 43.31
N GLU A 220 4.51 -21.33 42.04
CA GLU A 220 3.62 -22.41 41.61
C GLU A 220 4.42 -23.69 41.33
N SER A 221 3.77 -24.86 41.48
CA SER A 221 4.35 -26.17 41.19
C SER A 221 3.47 -26.93 40.19
N PRO A 222 3.88 -27.10 38.92
CA PRO A 222 5.18 -26.70 38.35
C PRO A 222 5.30 -25.17 38.16
N ALA A 223 6.53 -24.70 38.02
CA ALA A 223 6.83 -23.30 37.71
C ALA A 223 6.07 -22.84 36.47
N VAL A 224 5.59 -21.61 36.50
CA VAL A 224 4.83 -20.99 35.41
C VAL A 224 5.76 -20.12 34.59
N GLU A 225 5.91 -20.46 33.31
CA GLU A 225 6.73 -19.72 32.37
C GLU A 225 5.86 -18.99 31.35
N SER A 226 6.26 -17.76 31.00
CA SER A 226 5.68 -17.00 29.92
C SER A 226 6.80 -16.44 29.06
N TYR A 227 6.95 -16.99 27.85
CA TYR A 227 7.87 -16.56 26.82
C TYR A 227 7.17 -16.65 25.46
N ILE A 228 7.79 -16.14 24.40
CA ILE A 228 7.20 -16.08 23.05
C ILE A 228 5.93 -15.21 22.97
N VAL A 229 5.71 -14.30 23.92
CA VAL A 229 4.63 -13.32 23.83
C VAL A 229 5.04 -12.23 22.83
N PRO A 230 4.35 -12.12 21.68
CA PRO A 230 4.80 -11.22 20.63
C PRO A 230 4.51 -9.76 21.01
N HIS A 231 5.52 -8.91 20.90
CA HIS A 231 5.36 -7.47 20.78
C HIS A 231 5.25 -7.10 19.31
N HIS A 232 4.18 -6.40 18.94
CA HIS A 232 3.89 -6.01 17.56
C HIS A 232 4.35 -4.59 17.28
N GLY A 233 5.02 -4.40 16.14
CA GLY A 233 5.47 -3.09 15.66
C GLY A 233 4.96 -2.82 14.25
N THR A 234 4.65 -1.55 13.98
CA THR A 234 4.25 -1.09 12.64
C THR A 234 5.04 0.16 12.26
N LEU A 235 5.67 0.14 11.09
CA LEU A 235 6.13 1.34 10.39
C LEU A 235 5.17 1.65 9.25
N LEU A 236 4.89 2.93 9.02
CA LEU A 236 3.95 3.38 8.01
C LEU A 236 4.57 4.51 7.19
N TYR A 237 4.71 4.29 5.89
CA TYR A 237 5.22 5.27 4.94
C TYR A 237 4.14 5.65 3.93
N HIS A 238 4.17 6.91 3.50
CA HIS A 238 3.39 7.40 2.35
C HIS A 238 4.40 7.83 1.29
N LEU A 239 4.65 6.95 0.32
CA LEU A 239 5.70 7.13 -0.68
C LEU A 239 5.06 7.41 -2.03
N TYR A 240 5.54 8.44 -2.73
CA TYR A 240 5.17 8.65 -4.12
C TYR A 240 6.02 7.72 -5.01
N LEU A 241 5.38 6.73 -5.62
CA LEU A 241 6.04 5.74 -6.46
C LEU A 241 5.65 5.97 -7.93
N LEU A 242 6.58 5.67 -8.84
CA LEU A 242 6.37 5.84 -10.28
C LEU A 242 5.99 4.51 -10.93
N ALA A 243 4.95 4.53 -11.77
CA ALA A 243 4.51 3.35 -12.53
C ALA A 243 5.68 2.71 -13.29
N GLY A 244 5.75 1.37 -13.25
CA GLY A 244 6.73 0.57 -13.97
C GLY A 244 8.17 0.63 -13.42
N ASN A 245 8.45 1.45 -12.40
CA ASN A 245 9.76 1.46 -11.75
C ASN A 245 9.82 0.35 -10.69
N THR A 246 10.97 -0.33 -10.60
CA THR A 246 11.18 -1.37 -9.59
C THR A 246 11.78 -0.76 -8.33
N TYR A 247 11.13 -1.04 -7.20
CA TYR A 247 11.59 -0.68 -5.86
C TYR A 247 11.99 -1.96 -5.13
N THR A 248 13.21 -2.00 -4.59
CA THR A 248 13.73 -3.16 -3.85
C THR A 248 13.71 -2.87 -2.36
N PHE A 249 13.27 -3.83 -1.56
CA PHE A 249 13.20 -3.67 -0.11
C PHE A 249 13.68 -4.90 0.66
N ASN A 250 14.01 -4.68 1.93
CA ASN A 250 14.40 -5.71 2.90
C ASN A 250 13.80 -5.41 4.27
N VAL A 251 13.55 -6.47 5.04
CA VAL A 251 13.32 -6.40 6.48
C VAL A 251 14.38 -7.25 7.17
N SER A 252 15.07 -6.68 8.16
CA SER A 252 16.06 -7.37 8.99
C SER A 252 15.85 -7.06 10.47
N ASN A 253 16.56 -7.77 11.35
CA ASN A 253 16.43 -7.68 12.80
C ASN A 253 17.80 -7.81 13.49
N CYS A 254 18.04 -7.00 14.52
CA CYS A 254 19.20 -7.15 15.40
C CYS A 254 18.76 -7.01 16.86
N MET A 255 18.91 -8.08 17.64
CA MET A 255 18.77 -8.06 19.10
C MET A 255 20.12 -7.75 19.73
N TYR A 256 20.15 -7.06 20.87
CA TYR A 256 21.40 -6.64 21.52
C TYR A 256 21.40 -6.78 23.05
N THR A 257 20.23 -6.73 23.70
CA THR A 257 20.10 -6.87 25.16
C THR A 257 19.53 -8.22 25.55
N GLY A 258 19.93 -8.71 26.74
CA GLY A 258 19.27 -9.82 27.43
C GLY A 258 20.16 -11.03 27.70
N HIS A 259 21.33 -11.12 27.06
CA HIS A 259 22.22 -12.29 26.99
C HIS A 259 22.35 -13.07 28.32
N ALA A 260 22.62 -12.39 29.44
CA ALA A 260 22.84 -13.02 30.74
C ALA A 260 21.62 -13.73 31.36
N TYR A 261 20.41 -13.51 30.83
CA TYR A 261 19.16 -13.99 31.42
C TYR A 261 18.44 -15.04 30.58
N PHE A 262 18.83 -15.23 29.32
CA PHE A 262 18.19 -16.21 28.44
C PHE A 262 18.95 -17.54 28.42
N ILE A 263 18.23 -18.66 28.26
CA ILE A 263 18.84 -19.98 28.13
C ILE A 263 19.81 -20.00 26.94
N GLY A 264 21.00 -20.56 27.14
CA GLY A 264 22.03 -20.56 26.09
C GLY A 264 22.37 -19.16 25.60
N ASN A 265 22.24 -18.21 26.52
CA ASN A 265 22.45 -16.77 26.38
C ASN A 265 21.64 -16.06 25.29
N GLY A 266 20.52 -16.65 24.89
CA GLY A 266 19.72 -16.13 23.79
C GLY A 266 20.21 -16.51 22.39
N ASP A 267 21.27 -17.32 22.30
CA ASP A 267 21.90 -17.66 21.01
C ASP A 267 21.60 -19.09 20.55
N THR A 268 21.14 -19.95 21.46
CA THR A 268 20.86 -21.36 21.17
C THR A 268 19.55 -21.84 21.80
N GLY A 269 19.04 -22.98 21.29
CA GLY A 269 17.87 -23.64 21.86
C GLY A 269 16.63 -22.75 21.98
N ASP A 270 16.00 -22.80 23.15
CA ASP A 270 14.75 -22.11 23.49
C ASP A 270 14.97 -20.67 23.95
N GLY A 271 16.18 -20.29 24.36
CA GLY A 271 16.45 -18.90 24.76
C GLY A 271 16.52 -17.91 23.60
N ARG A 272 16.63 -18.39 22.35
CA ARG A 272 16.54 -17.54 21.15
C ARG A 272 15.20 -16.80 21.08
N GLY A 273 15.21 -15.62 20.46
CA GLY A 273 14.00 -14.86 20.17
C GLY A 273 13.22 -15.45 19.01
N HIS A 274 11.98 -15.02 18.84
CA HIS A 274 11.04 -15.48 17.83
C HIS A 274 10.52 -14.29 17.01
N ILE A 275 10.68 -14.35 15.70
CA ILE A 275 10.18 -13.35 14.76
C ILE A 275 9.06 -13.97 13.95
N GLY A 276 7.91 -13.31 13.92
CA GLY A 276 6.75 -13.82 13.18
C GLY A 276 6.09 -15.02 13.84
N HIS A 277 6.03 -15.04 15.17
CA HIS A 277 5.35 -16.10 15.91
C HIS A 277 3.83 -15.87 15.89
N TYR A 278 3.05 -16.89 15.51
CA TYR A 278 1.61 -16.84 15.20
C TYR A 278 1.19 -15.97 14.01
N VAL A 279 1.77 -14.78 13.86
CA VAL A 279 1.50 -13.85 12.76
C VAL A 279 2.81 -13.56 12.05
N PRO A 280 2.96 -13.84 10.75
CA PRO A 280 4.19 -13.52 10.02
C PRO A 280 4.41 -12.00 9.96
N CYS A 281 5.68 -11.58 9.92
CA CYS A 281 5.99 -10.20 9.53
C CYS A 281 5.55 -9.96 8.07
N SER A 282 5.21 -8.72 7.72
CA SER A 282 4.78 -8.39 6.36
C SER A 282 5.14 -6.97 5.93
N VAL A 283 5.22 -6.79 4.61
CA VAL A 283 5.28 -5.47 3.97
C VAL A 283 4.10 -5.39 2.99
N GLU A 284 3.27 -4.37 3.16
CA GLU A 284 2.05 -4.17 2.39
C GLU A 284 2.13 -2.85 1.63
N PHE A 285 1.86 -2.91 0.33
CA PHE A 285 1.77 -1.75 -0.56
C PHE A 285 0.31 -1.56 -0.94
N GLU A 286 -0.24 -0.37 -0.72
CA GLU A 286 -1.61 0.00 -1.07
C GLU A 286 -1.60 1.34 -1.81
N TYR A 287 -2.10 1.37 -3.05
CA TYR A 287 -2.30 2.63 -3.77
C TYR A 287 -3.45 3.42 -3.14
N ILE A 288 -3.17 4.66 -2.73
CA ILE A 288 -4.16 5.52 -2.07
C ILE A 288 -4.56 6.77 -2.86
N GLY A 289 -3.81 7.12 -3.91
CA GLY A 289 -4.16 8.23 -4.80
C GLY A 289 -2.97 9.00 -5.37
N ASP A 290 -3.23 9.82 -6.38
CA ASP A 290 -2.33 10.85 -6.91
C ASP A 290 -2.59 12.19 -6.20
#